data_AF-A0A0F9SS59-F1
#
_entry.id   AF-A0A0F9SS59-F1
#
_cell.length_a   1.000
_cell.length_b   1.000
_cell.length_c   1.000
_cell.angle_alpha   90.00
_cell.angle_beta   90.00
_cell.angle_gamma   90.00
#
_symmetry.space_group_name_H-M   'P 1'
#
loop_
_entity.id
_entity.type
_entity.pdbx_description
1 polymer ?
#
loop_
_entity_poly.entity_id
_entity_poly.type
_entity_poly.pdbx_seq_one_letter_code
_entity_poly.pdbx_strand_id
1 'polypeptide(L)' 'MTPQPILFMTDEEYIINRNQLIPEAVKYADKLFPVRTDVEWTQTFLRKMDDLAISAGLVRKGIY' A
#
# COMPACT_ATOMS: atom_id res chain seq x y z
N MET A 1 32.89 9.07 9.28
CA MET A 1 31.57 8.48 9.00
C MET A 1 30.71 9.60 8.42
N THR A 2 30.42 9.57 7.12
CA THR A 2 29.53 10.56 6.50
C THR A 2 28.08 10.14 6.77
N PRO A 3 27.22 11.03 7.32
CA PRO A 3 25.81 10.71 7.47
C PRO A 3 25.20 10.54 6.08
N GLN A 4 24.54 9.41 5.84
CA GLN A 4 23.79 9.21 4.60
C GLN A 4 22.58 10.17 4.59
N PRO A 5 22.31 10.87 3.48
CA PRO A 5 21.12 11.70 3.39
C PRO A 5 19.90 10.79 3.45
N ILE A 6 19.03 11.01 4.44
CA ILE A 6 17.69 10.43 4.46
C ILE A 6 16.95 11.13 3.31
N LEU A 7 16.86 10.46 2.16
CA LEU A 7 16.03 10.91 1.05
C LEU A 7 14.58 10.86 1.53
N PHE A 8 14.06 12.01 1.94
CA PHE A 8 12.64 12.18 2.20
C PHE A 8 11.92 12.08 0.86
N MET A 9 11.14 11.01 0.69
CA MET A 9 10.21 10.87 -0.44
C MET A 9 9.24 12.05 -0.40
N THR A 10 9.03 12.72 -1.53
CA THR A 10 8.02 13.77 -1.63
C THR A 10 6.61 13.17 -1.57
N ASP A 11 5.61 13.96 -1.17
CA ASP A 11 4.22 13.51 -1.14
C ASP A 11 3.75 13.01 -2.53
N GLU A 12 4.23 13.64 -3.60
CA GLU A 12 3.93 13.26 -4.98
C GLU A 12 4.52 11.88 -5.33
N GLU A 13 5.79 11.65 -5.02
CA GLU A 13 6.42 10.35 -5.20
C GLU A 13 5.73 9.27 -4.36
N TYR A 14 5.33 9.59 -3.13
CA TYR A 14 4.56 8.68 -2.28
C TYR A 14 3.23 8.29 -2.92
N ILE A 15 2.47 9.27 -3.44
CA ILE A 15 1.19 9.03 -4.11
C ILE A 15 1.39 8.17 -5.36
N ILE A 16 2.38 8.48 -6.19
CA ILE A 16 2.68 7.71 -7.41
C ILE A 16 3.02 6.27 -7.05
N ASN A 17 3.94 6.06 -6.11
CA ASN A 17 4.37 4.73 -5.70
C ASN A 17 3.23 3.94 -5.06
N ARG A 18 2.39 4.57 -4.23
CA ARG A 18 1.21 3.93 -3.63
C ARG A 18 0.17 3.56 -4.68
N ASN A 19 -0.07 4.42 -5.68
CA ASN A 19 -1.06 4.16 -6.73
C ASN A 19 -0.68 2.97 -7.62
N GLN A 20 0.62 2.71 -7.81
CA GLN A 20 1.11 1.53 -8.52
C GLN A 20 0.74 0.20 -7.83
N LEU A 21 0.43 0.23 -6.54
CA LEU A 21 0.06 -0.96 -5.75
C LEU A 21 -1.43 -1.33 -5.89
N ILE A 22 -2.28 -0.38 -6.32
CA ILE A 22 -3.73 -0.56 -6.42
C ILE A 22 -4.12 -1.78 -7.28
N PRO A 23 -3.55 -1.99 -8.48
CA PRO A 23 -3.93 -3.14 -9.32
C PRO A 23 -3.68 -4.49 -8.65
N GLU A 24 -2.59 -4.61 -7.87
CA GLU A 24 -2.28 -5.85 -7.15
C GLU A 24 -3.25 -6.06 -5.98
N ALA A 25 -3.54 -5.01 -5.22
CA ALA A 25 -4.51 -5.08 -4.13
C ALA A 25 -5.93 -5.41 -4.61
N VAL A 26 -6.36 -4.83 -5.74
CA VAL A 26 -7.65 -5.15 -6.38
C VAL A 26 -7.67 -6.61 -6.82
N LYS A 27 -6.63 -7.10 -7.51
CA LYS A 27 -6.54 -8.49 -7.96
C LYS A 27 -6.62 -9.48 -6.78
N TYR A 28 -6.02 -9.13 -5.65
CA TYR A 28 -6.06 -9.94 -4.44
C TYR A 28 -7.46 -9.95 -3.81
N ALA A 29 -8.08 -8.77 -3.65
CA ALA A 29 -9.41 -8.65 -3.08
C ALA A 29 -10.48 -9.32 -3.97
N ASP A 30 -10.45 -9.11 -5.30
CA ASP A 30 -11.36 -9.74 -6.26
C ASP A 30 -11.25 -11.28 -6.26
N LYS A 31 -10.07 -11.84 -5.96
CA LYS A 31 -9.87 -13.30 -5.84
C LYS A 31 -10.58 -13.89 -4.63
N LEU A 32 -10.61 -13.17 -3.51
CA LEU A 32 -11.22 -13.63 -2.26
C LEU A 32 -12.70 -13.30 -2.18
N PHE A 33 -13.08 -12.12 -2.69
CA PHE A 33 -14.42 -11.58 -2.66
C PHE A 33 -14.78 -11.11 -4.08
N PRO A 34 -15.47 -11.93 -4.90
CA PRO A 34 -15.77 -11.54 -6.28
C PRO A 34 -16.79 -10.40 -6.40
N VAL A 35 -17.47 -10.03 -5.31
CA VAL A 35 -18.47 -8.96 -5.28
C VAL A 35 -17.91 -7.75 -4.53
N ARG A 36 -17.64 -6.67 -5.25
CA ARG A 36 -16.97 -5.46 -4.73
C ARG A 36 -17.80 -4.62 -3.75
N THR A 37 -19.06 -4.95 -3.54
CA THR A 37 -19.92 -4.24 -2.58
C THR A 37 -19.79 -4.78 -1.15
N ASP A 38 -18.95 -5.78 -0.94
CA ASP A 38 -18.74 -6.38 0.36
C ASP A 38 -17.83 -5.49 1.24
N VAL A 39 -18.24 -5.29 2.49
CA VAL A 39 -17.38 -4.69 3.52
C VAL A 39 -16.09 -5.50 3.64
N GLU A 40 -16.18 -6.83 3.50
CA GLU A 40 -15.04 -7.74 3.52
C GLU A 40 -14.07 -7.51 2.35
N TRP A 41 -14.58 -7.19 1.16
CA TRP A 41 -13.75 -6.83 0.00
C TRP A 41 -12.93 -5.57 0.30
N THR A 42 -13.59 -4.54 0.83
CA THR A 42 -12.95 -3.24 1.12
C THR A 42 -11.90 -3.39 2.23
N GLN A 43 -12.20 -4.13 3.29
CA GLN A 43 -11.23 -4.42 4.35
C GLN A 43 -10.02 -5.21 3.82
N THR A 44 -10.26 -6.18 2.94
CA THR A 44 -9.21 -6.99 2.31
C THR A 44 -8.33 -6.17 1.38
N PHE A 45 -8.95 -5.31 0.56
CA PHE A 45 -8.25 -4.37 -0.30
C PHE A 45 -7.34 -3.44 0.52
N LEU A 46 -7.88 -2.82 1.58
CA LEU A 46 -7.11 -1.90 2.44
C LEU A 46 -5.95 -2.60 3.15
N ARG A 47 -6.19 -3.77 3.76
CA ARG A 47 -5.12 -4.57 4.38
C ARG A 47 -4.02 -4.92 3.39
N LYS A 48 -4.40 -5.34 2.17
CA LYS A 48 -3.41 -5.68 1.14
C LYS A 48 -2.63 -4.45 0.66
N MET A 49 -3.27 -3.29 0.55
CA MET A 49 -2.59 -2.03 0.25
C MET A 49 -1.54 -1.68 1.31
N ASP A 50 -1.87 -1.84 2.59
CA ASP A 50 -0.93 -1.56 3.69
C ASP A 50 0.25 -2.54 3.67
N ASP A 51 -0.01 -3.83 3.47
CA ASP A 51 1.05 -4.85 3.35
C ASP A 51 2.00 -4.56 2.19
N LEU A 52 1.45 -4.17 1.03
CA LEU A 52 2.24 -3.82 -0.15
C LEU A 52 3.05 -2.55 0.08
N ALA A 53 2.46 -1.53 0.72
CA ALA A 53 3.13 -0.28 1.00
C ALA A 53 4.26 -0.47 2.05
N ILE A 54 4.07 -1.35 3.03
CA ILE A 54 5.14 -1.76 3.97
C ILE A 54 6.24 -2.52 3.23
N SER A 55 5.88 -3.49 2.38
CA SER A 55 6.84 -4.28 1.61
C SER A 55 7.66 -3.44 0.62
N ALA A 56 7.06 -2.38 0.08
CA ALA A 56 7.72 -1.42 -0.80
C ALA A 56 8.52 -0.36 -0.03
N GLY A 57 8.52 -0.39 1.32
CA GLY A 57 9.21 0.58 2.16
C GLY A 57 8.59 1.98 2.17
N LEU A 58 7.35 2.12 1.70
CA LEU A 58 6.62 3.40 1.64
C LEU A 58 6.07 3.82 3.00
N VAL A 59 5.74 2.86 3.87
CA VAL A 59 5.23 3.09 5.24
C VAL A 59 5.88 2.12 6.22
N ARG A 60 6.05 2.54 7.48
CA ARG A 60 6.53 1.69 8.56
C ARG A 60 5.35 1.05 9.29
N LYS A 61 5.44 -0.26 9.54
CA LYS A 61 4.46 -1.01 10.32
C LYS A 61 4.40 -0.45 11.76
N GLY A 62 3.25 0.07 12.17
CA GLY A 62 2.99 0.48 13.56
C GLY A 62 3.05 1.99 13.87
N ILE A 63 2.89 2.87 12.87
CA ILE A 63 2.69 4.30 13.10
C ILE A 63 1.28 4.69 12.60
N TYR A 64 0.26 4.31 13.36
CA TYR A 64 -1.11 4.85 13.25
C TYR A 64 -1.61 5.17 14.65
#